data_AF-A0A224XLI8-F1
#
_entry.id   AF-A0A224XLI8-F1
#
_cell.length_a   1.000
_cell.length_b   1.000
_cell.length_c   1.000
_cell.angle_alpha   90.00
_cell.angle_beta   90.00
_cell.angle_gamma   90.00
#
_symmetry.space_group_name_H-M   'P 1'
#
loop_
_entity.id
_entity.type
_entity.pdbx_description
1 polymer ?
#
loop_
_entity_poly.entity_id
_entity_poly.type
_entity_poly.pdbx_seq_one_letter_code
_entity_poly.pdbx_strand_id
1 'polypeptide(L)'
;FYHHICKWCNQQGSNYHIKMCSGCKLISYCSVEHQKYDWAIHKKLCRAVEFIQRKGYISLFSFEGTTQEEWNHHRTQFMCSIELLGNKKLAVFERQMILFPNVCNVCFKYNNSYHPCVDCLCAYYCCKEHLESDRKEHSKNCKELKLCFDVDLFLKDGPINLSKFLPLNKKDVFPGNMDEFIEIYY
;
A
#
# COMPACT_ATOMS: atom_id res chain seq x y z
N PHE A 1 0.20 1.10 2.30
CA PHE A 1 -1.10 1.19 1.60
C PHE A 1 -1.88 -0.08 1.91
N TYR A 2 -3.19 0.01 2.16
CA TYR A 2 -3.95 -1.07 2.81
C TYR A 2 -5.09 -1.56 1.92
N HIS A 3 -5.02 -2.81 1.51
CA HIS A 3 -5.88 -3.39 0.45
C HIS A 3 -7.13 -4.04 1.01
N HIS A 4 -7.19 -4.22 2.33
CA HIS A 4 -8.33 -4.72 3.08
C HIS A 4 -9.19 -3.58 3.68
N ILE A 5 -8.90 -2.32 3.29
CA ILE A 5 -9.58 -1.11 3.78
C ILE A 5 -10.09 -0.27 2.63
N CYS A 6 -11.34 0.18 2.75
CA CYS A 6 -11.89 1.12 1.81
C CYS A 6 -11.13 2.45 1.85
N LYS A 7 -10.60 2.89 0.71
CA LYS A 7 -9.91 4.18 0.61
C LYS A 7 -10.78 5.36 1.04
N TRP A 8 -12.11 5.28 0.87
CA TRP A 8 -12.99 6.40 1.17
C TRP A 8 -13.42 6.43 2.64
N CYS A 9 -14.04 5.37 3.15
CA CYS A 9 -14.64 5.35 4.51
C CYS A 9 -13.79 4.67 5.59
N ASN A 10 -12.60 4.17 5.25
CA ASN A 10 -11.68 3.49 6.19
C ASN A 10 -12.20 2.21 6.85
N GLN A 11 -13.38 1.73 6.46
CA GLN A 11 -13.92 0.47 6.99
C GLN A 11 -13.16 -0.74 6.45
N GLN A 12 -12.87 -1.67 7.36
CA GLN A 12 -12.25 -2.96 7.06
C GLN A 12 -13.24 -3.95 6.44
N GLY A 13 -12.71 -4.87 5.64
CA GLY A 13 -13.51 -5.86 4.91
C GLY A 13 -14.18 -6.97 5.75
N SER A 14 -13.98 -7.02 7.07
CA SER A 14 -14.68 -8.00 7.92
C SER A 14 -16.20 -7.80 7.94
N ASN A 15 -16.66 -6.56 7.75
CA ASN A 15 -18.08 -6.20 7.67
C ASN A 15 -18.54 -5.85 6.24
N TYR A 16 -17.62 -5.78 5.27
CA TYR A 16 -17.90 -5.29 3.92
C TYR A 16 -17.09 -6.05 2.86
N HIS A 17 -17.72 -6.37 1.72
CA HIS A 17 -17.00 -6.99 0.61
C HIS A 17 -16.10 -5.96 -0.10
N ILE A 18 -14.85 -5.81 0.35
CA ILE A 18 -13.86 -4.93 -0.25
C ILE A 18 -13.46 -5.43 -1.65
N LYS A 19 -13.46 -4.53 -2.63
CA LYS A 19 -13.08 -4.82 -4.02
C LYS A 19 -11.96 -3.92 -4.47
N MET A 20 -10.96 -4.51 -5.11
CA MET A 20 -9.89 -3.76 -5.78
C MET A 20 -10.42 -3.03 -7.01
N CYS A 21 -9.86 -1.86 -7.32
CA CYS A 21 -10.07 -1.20 -8.59
C CYS A 21 -9.62 -2.14 -9.72
N SER A 22 -10.53 -2.47 -10.65
CA SER A 22 -10.26 -3.41 -11.74
C SER A 22 -9.21 -2.90 -12.72
N GLY A 23 -9.06 -1.58 -12.86
CA GLY A 23 -8.08 -0.96 -13.77
C GLY A 23 -6.64 -1.08 -13.26
N CYS A 24 -6.36 -0.57 -12.06
CA CYS A 24 -4.99 -0.53 -11.54
C CYS A 24 -4.66 -1.61 -10.51
N LYS A 25 -5.64 -2.20 -9.81
CA LYS A 25 -5.46 -3.14 -8.69
C LYS A 25 -4.54 -2.63 -7.56
N LEU A 26 -4.41 -1.31 -7.39
CA LEU A 26 -3.60 -0.69 -6.33
C LEU A 26 -4.42 -0.06 -5.20
N ILE A 27 -5.74 -0.04 -5.33
CA ILE A 27 -6.65 0.59 -4.37
C ILE A 27 -7.93 -0.22 -4.24
N SER A 28 -8.58 -0.12 -3.08
CA SER A 28 -9.77 -0.90 -2.76
C SER A 28 -10.91 -0.05 -2.19
N TYR A 29 -12.15 -0.49 -2.42
CA TYR A 29 -13.37 0.18 -1.97
C TYR A 29 -14.41 -0.85 -1.49
N CYS A 30 -15.23 -0.48 -0.50
CA CYS A 30 -16.35 -1.32 -0.07
C CYS A 30 -17.58 -1.19 -0.98
N SER A 31 -17.65 -0.14 -1.82
CA SER A 31 -18.78 0.08 -2.73
C SER A 31 -18.37 0.85 -3.99
N VAL A 32 -19.24 0.82 -5.00
CA VAL A 32 -19.07 1.56 -6.26
C VAL A 32 -19.19 3.07 -6.02
N GLU A 33 -20.00 3.48 -5.06
CA GLU A 33 -20.20 4.87 -4.65
C GLU A 33 -18.90 5.45 -4.11
N HIS A 34 -18.22 4.74 -3.21
CA HIS A 34 -16.92 5.16 -2.67
C HIS A 34 -15.82 5.23 -3.73
N GLN A 35 -15.85 4.32 -4.71
CA GLN A 35 -14.97 4.42 -5.88
C GLN A 35 -15.26 5.68 -6.72
N LYS A 36 -16.55 6.02 -6.93
CA LYS A 36 -16.95 7.22 -7.66
C LYS A 36 -16.50 8.50 -6.95
N TYR A 37 -16.59 8.54 -5.63
CA TYR A 37 -16.15 9.69 -4.84
C TYR A 37 -14.64 9.93 -4.94
N ASP A 38 -13.83 8.86 -4.88
CA ASP A 38 -12.37 8.96 -5.04
C ASP A 38 -11.94 9.17 -6.51
N TRP A 39 -12.84 8.95 -7.48
CA TRP A 39 -12.50 8.93 -8.90
C TRP A 39 -11.85 10.22 -9.39
N ALA A 40 -12.28 11.39 -8.89
CA ALA A 40 -11.68 12.67 -9.28
C ALA A 40 -10.17 12.74 -8.98
N ILE A 41 -9.73 12.07 -7.91
CA ILE A 41 -8.32 12.01 -7.48
C ILE A 41 -7.63 10.81 -8.13
N HIS A 42 -8.24 9.62 -8.03
CA HIS A 42 -7.67 8.35 -8.46
C HIS A 42 -7.49 8.18 -9.98
N LYS A 43 -8.39 8.77 -10.78
CA LYS A 43 -8.50 8.53 -12.24
C LYS A 43 -7.19 8.71 -12.99
N LYS A 44 -6.40 9.73 -12.64
CA LYS A 44 -5.17 10.04 -13.36
C LYS A 44 -4.15 8.90 -13.24
N LEU A 45 -3.84 8.50 -12.01
CA LEU A 45 -2.94 7.37 -11.75
C LEU A 45 -3.51 6.07 -12.34
N CYS A 46 -4.82 5.81 -12.14
CA CYS A 46 -5.45 4.59 -12.62
C CYS A 46 -5.25 4.39 -14.12
N ARG A 47 -5.50 5.45 -14.91
CA ARG A 47 -5.36 5.39 -16.37
C ARG A 47 -3.91 5.21 -16.81
N ALA A 48 -2.96 5.84 -16.12
CA ALA A 48 -1.54 5.68 -16.42
C ALA A 48 -1.07 4.23 -16.16
N VAL A 49 -1.41 3.67 -15.00
CA VAL A 49 -1.12 2.26 -14.65
C VAL A 49 -1.74 1.32 -15.69
N GLU A 50 -3.02 1.50 -15.99
CA GLU A 50 -3.74 0.65 -16.94
C GLU A 50 -3.16 0.74 -18.37
N PHE A 51 -2.71 1.93 -18.79
CA PHE A 51 -2.09 2.13 -20.09
C PHE A 51 -0.76 1.38 -20.19
N ILE A 52 0.14 1.55 -19.21
CA ILE A 52 1.46 0.90 -19.22
C ILE A 52 1.32 -0.62 -19.21
N GLN A 53 0.44 -1.14 -18.34
CA GLN A 53 0.20 -2.58 -18.24
C GLN A 53 -0.36 -3.17 -19.54
N ARG A 54 -1.31 -2.49 -20.22
CA ARG A 54 -1.90 -2.98 -21.48
C ARG A 54 -0.96 -2.89 -22.67
N LYS A 55 -0.08 -1.89 -22.70
CA LYS A 55 0.89 -1.74 -23.79
C LYS A 55 2.07 -2.71 -23.69
N GLY A 56 2.16 -3.46 -22.58
CA GLY A 56 3.16 -4.52 -22.42
C GLY A 56 4.58 -4.01 -22.18
N TYR A 57 4.76 -2.74 -21.83
CA TYR A 57 6.09 -2.20 -21.53
C TYR A 57 6.66 -2.82 -20.26
N ILE A 58 5.89 -2.75 -19.17
CA ILE A 58 6.21 -3.31 -17.86
C ILE A 58 4.91 -3.45 -17.07
N SER A 59 4.71 -4.58 -16.41
CA SER A 59 3.56 -4.79 -15.54
C SER A 59 4.03 -4.92 -14.11
N LEU A 60 3.44 -4.12 -13.21
CA LEU A 60 3.75 -4.17 -11.79
C LEU A 60 3.48 -5.54 -11.17
N PHE A 61 2.57 -6.31 -11.76
CA PHE A 61 2.13 -7.62 -11.27
C PHE A 61 2.71 -8.81 -12.05
N SER A 62 3.63 -8.56 -12.99
CA SER A 62 4.29 -9.59 -13.82
C SER A 62 5.78 -9.60 -13.54
N PHE A 63 6.13 -9.77 -12.26
CA PHE A 63 7.51 -9.86 -11.80
C PHE A 63 7.99 -11.32 -11.87
N GLU A 64 9.14 -11.53 -12.53
CA GLU A 64 9.75 -12.86 -12.72
C GLU A 64 11.05 -13.05 -11.91
N GLY A 65 11.48 -12.04 -11.15
CA GLY A 65 12.66 -12.15 -10.28
C GLY A 65 12.35 -12.91 -8.98
N THR A 66 13.35 -13.02 -8.11
CA THR A 66 13.25 -13.81 -6.86
C THR A 66 13.76 -13.07 -5.63
N THR A 67 14.45 -11.94 -5.80
CA THR A 67 15.05 -11.20 -4.70
C THR A 67 14.29 -9.91 -4.38
N GLN A 68 14.42 -9.46 -3.14
CA GLN A 68 13.88 -8.17 -2.70
C GLN A 68 14.48 -6.99 -3.49
N GLU A 69 15.76 -7.07 -3.87
CA GLU A 69 16.44 -6.02 -4.63
C GLU A 69 15.89 -5.91 -6.05
N GLU A 70 15.73 -7.03 -6.76
CA GLU A 70 15.09 -7.08 -8.07
C GLU A 70 13.66 -6.54 -8.01
N TRP A 71 12.91 -6.88 -6.95
CA TRP A 71 11.56 -6.36 -6.73
C TRP A 71 11.54 -4.85 -6.47
N ASN A 72 12.50 -4.33 -5.69
CA ASN A 72 12.66 -2.89 -5.47
C ASN A 72 12.95 -2.16 -6.80
N HIS A 73 13.82 -2.73 -7.62
CA HIS A 73 14.16 -2.21 -8.93
C HIS A 73 12.94 -2.20 -9.87
N HIS A 74 12.21 -3.32 -9.95
CA HIS A 74 11.02 -3.47 -10.79
C HIS A 74 9.94 -2.43 -10.47
N ARG A 75 9.61 -2.24 -9.18
CA ARG A 75 8.66 -1.21 -8.75
C ARG A 75 9.14 0.20 -9.08
N THR A 76 10.43 0.45 -8.95
CA THR A 76 11.04 1.75 -9.27
C THR A 76 10.97 2.04 -10.76
N GLN A 77 11.29 1.08 -11.62
CA GLN A 77 11.16 1.20 -13.08
C GLN A 77 9.70 1.45 -13.50
N PHE A 78 8.76 0.72 -12.90
CA PHE A 78 7.33 0.90 -13.16
C PHE A 78 6.87 2.32 -12.77
N MET A 79 7.28 2.81 -11.60
CA MET A 79 6.99 4.16 -11.12
C MET A 79 7.60 5.23 -12.05
N CYS A 80 8.87 5.09 -12.42
CA CYS A 80 9.54 6.00 -13.36
C CYS A 80 8.83 6.04 -14.71
N SER A 81 8.36 4.89 -15.22
CA SER A 81 7.60 4.82 -16.47
C SER A 81 6.30 5.64 -16.40
N ILE A 82 5.61 5.62 -15.26
CA ILE A 82 4.42 6.46 -15.03
C ILE A 82 4.76 7.94 -15.03
N GLU A 83 5.81 8.33 -14.30
CA GLU A 83 6.21 9.74 -14.18
C GLU A 83 6.69 10.33 -15.50
N LEU A 84 7.43 9.55 -16.29
CA LEU A 84 7.91 9.93 -17.62
C LEU A 84 6.75 10.09 -18.62
N LEU A 85 5.83 9.12 -18.70
CA LEU A 85 4.67 9.21 -19.59
C LEU A 85 3.71 10.33 -19.19
N GLY A 86 3.57 10.59 -17.89
CA GLY A 86 2.71 11.63 -17.36
C GLY A 86 3.33 13.04 -17.39
N ASN A 87 4.62 13.16 -17.73
CA ASN A 87 5.46 14.36 -17.60
C ASN A 87 5.21 15.11 -16.28
N LYS A 88 5.06 14.37 -15.18
CA LYS A 88 4.74 14.90 -13.86
C LYS A 88 5.16 13.91 -12.78
N LYS A 89 5.74 14.42 -11.69
CA LYS A 89 5.97 13.64 -10.48
C LYS A 89 4.65 13.21 -9.85
N LEU A 90 4.61 11.95 -9.42
CA LEU A 90 3.51 11.40 -8.65
C LEU A 90 3.48 12.02 -7.25
N ALA A 91 2.29 12.24 -6.72
CA ALA A 91 2.11 12.61 -5.33
C ALA A 91 2.59 11.48 -4.41
N VAL A 92 2.90 11.81 -3.14
CA VAL A 92 3.42 10.84 -2.17
C VAL A 92 2.52 9.61 -2.05
N PHE A 93 1.20 9.82 -1.93
CA PHE A 93 0.24 8.71 -1.82
C PHE A 93 0.17 7.85 -3.09
N GLU A 94 0.34 8.45 -4.29
CA GLU A 94 0.36 7.71 -5.56
C GLU A 94 1.61 6.83 -5.66
N ARG A 95 2.76 7.33 -5.20
CA ARG A 95 4.00 6.54 -5.10
C ARG A 95 3.83 5.39 -4.11
N GLN A 96 3.26 5.66 -2.93
CA GLN A 96 2.97 4.62 -1.93
C GLN A 96 2.07 3.51 -2.47
N MET A 97 1.11 3.82 -3.34
CA MET A 97 0.28 2.80 -4.01
C MET A 97 1.12 1.83 -4.85
N ILE A 98 2.16 2.32 -5.54
CA ILE A 98 3.07 1.49 -6.36
C ILE A 98 4.12 0.78 -5.49
N LEU A 99 4.61 1.46 -4.45
CA LEU A 99 5.60 0.92 -3.52
C LEU A 99 4.99 -0.15 -2.61
N PHE A 100 3.69 -0.12 -2.32
CA PHE A 100 3.05 -1.12 -1.48
C PHE A 100 1.87 -1.77 -2.22
N PRO A 101 2.13 -2.53 -3.31
CA PRO A 101 1.07 -3.15 -4.10
C PRO A 101 0.56 -4.42 -3.41
N ASN A 102 -0.58 -4.94 -3.88
CA ASN A 102 -1.19 -6.15 -3.33
C ASN A 102 -0.48 -7.41 -3.81
N VAL A 103 0.72 -7.69 -3.29
CA VAL A 103 1.55 -8.85 -3.68
C VAL A 103 1.94 -9.66 -2.45
N CYS A 104 2.32 -10.93 -2.68
CA CYS A 104 2.89 -11.74 -1.60
C CYS A 104 4.23 -11.15 -1.11
N ASN A 105 4.44 -11.11 0.21
CA ASN A 105 5.67 -10.60 0.83
C ASN A 105 6.92 -11.46 0.55
N VAL A 106 6.73 -12.70 0.07
CA VAL A 106 7.82 -13.64 -0.23
C VAL A 106 8.12 -13.71 -1.72
N CYS A 107 7.12 -14.02 -2.56
CA CYS A 107 7.33 -14.21 -4.00
C CYS A 107 7.01 -12.99 -4.86
N PHE A 108 6.49 -11.91 -4.27
CA PHE A 108 6.11 -10.66 -4.96
C PHE A 108 5.10 -10.82 -6.10
N LYS A 109 4.43 -11.98 -6.19
CA LYS A 109 3.38 -12.23 -7.18
C LYS A 109 2.03 -11.75 -6.69
N TYR A 110 1.22 -11.30 -7.66
CA TYR A 110 -0.17 -10.96 -7.43
C TYR A 110 -1.04 -12.23 -7.36
N ASN A 111 -1.96 -12.27 -6.39
CA ASN A 111 -3.00 -13.27 -6.22
C ASN A 111 -4.33 -12.56 -5.93
N ASN A 112 -5.46 -13.19 -6.26
CA ASN A 112 -6.79 -12.70 -5.91
C ASN A 112 -7.20 -13.07 -4.48
N SER A 113 -6.50 -14.00 -3.84
CA SER A 113 -6.72 -14.42 -2.46
C SER A 113 -5.42 -14.39 -1.69
N TYR A 114 -5.44 -13.77 -0.51
CA TYR A 114 -4.28 -13.64 0.36
C TYR A 114 -4.61 -14.02 1.79
N HIS A 115 -3.58 -14.52 2.48
CA HIS A 115 -3.53 -14.64 3.92
C HIS A 115 -2.83 -13.39 4.47
N PRO A 116 -3.54 -12.41 5.02
CA PRO A 116 -2.90 -11.26 5.67
C PRO A 116 -2.27 -11.67 7.00
N CYS A 117 -1.20 -11.00 7.40
CA CYS A 117 -0.76 -11.02 8.80
C CYS A 117 -1.84 -10.35 9.65
N VAL A 118 -2.44 -11.10 10.58
CA VAL A 118 -3.56 -10.61 11.42
C VAL A 118 -3.14 -9.55 12.43
N ASP A 119 -1.84 -9.49 12.77
CA ASP A 119 -1.32 -8.58 13.78
C ASP A 119 -1.09 -7.17 13.20
N CYS A 120 -0.41 -7.06 12.04
CA CYS A 120 -0.11 -5.77 11.43
C CYS A 120 -1.04 -5.37 10.29
N LEU A 121 -1.69 -6.33 9.62
CA LEU A 121 -2.51 -6.13 8.42
C LEU A 121 -1.78 -5.46 7.24
N CYS A 122 -0.45 -5.38 7.30
CA CYS A 122 0.42 -4.75 6.30
C CYS A 122 1.15 -5.74 5.39
N ALA A 123 1.25 -7.00 5.79
CA ALA A 123 1.89 -8.08 5.02
C ALA A 123 0.84 -9.08 4.53
N TYR A 124 1.03 -9.59 3.31
CA TYR A 124 0.11 -10.50 2.63
C TYR A 124 0.87 -11.70 2.05
N TYR A 125 0.26 -12.88 2.11
CA TYR A 125 0.89 -14.11 1.65
C TYR A 125 -0.03 -14.89 0.73
N CYS A 126 0.47 -15.35 -0.41
CA CYS A 126 -0.34 -16.08 -1.39
C CYS A 126 -0.74 -17.48 -0.91
N CYS A 127 -0.06 -18.01 0.11
CA CYS A 127 -0.32 -19.32 0.71
C CYS A 127 0.22 -19.37 2.15
N LYS A 128 -0.15 -20.42 2.91
CA LYS A 128 0.28 -20.60 4.30
C LYS A 128 1.79 -20.87 4.42
N GLU A 129 2.37 -21.53 3.43
CA GLU A 129 3.78 -21.87 3.38
C GLU A 129 4.65 -20.61 3.35
N HIS A 130 4.28 -19.62 2.53
CA HIS A 130 4.97 -18.33 2.48
C HIS A 130 4.79 -17.49 3.75
N LEU A 131 3.61 -17.54 4.37
CA LEU A 131 3.38 -16.91 5.68
C LEU A 131 4.33 -17.50 6.74
N GLU A 132 4.42 -18.83 6.79
CA GLU A 132 5.26 -19.51 7.77
C GLU A 132 6.76 -19.28 7.50
N SER A 133 7.18 -19.33 6.23
CA SER A 133 8.59 -19.08 5.88
C SER A 133 9.06 -17.68 6.24
N ASP A 134 8.18 -16.68 6.14
CA ASP A 134 8.49 -15.28 6.44
C ASP A 134 8.26 -14.91 7.91
N ARG A 135 7.56 -15.75 8.69
CA ARG A 135 7.13 -15.45 10.07
C ARG A 135 8.25 -14.83 10.93
N LYS A 136 9.43 -15.46 10.91
CA LYS A 136 10.58 -15.01 11.72
C LYS A 136 11.11 -13.66 11.25
N GLU A 137 11.24 -13.45 9.94
CA GLU A 137 11.77 -12.20 9.40
C GLU A 137 10.76 -11.06 9.57
N HIS A 138 9.50 -11.30 9.23
CA HIS A 138 8.40 -10.37 9.45
C HIS A 138 8.22 -9.98 10.93
N SER A 139 8.41 -10.91 11.87
CA SER A 139 8.26 -10.60 13.30
C SER A 139 9.18 -9.47 13.78
N LYS A 140 10.31 -9.22 13.09
CA LYS A 140 11.24 -8.14 13.42
C LYS A 140 10.69 -6.74 13.17
N ASN A 141 9.68 -6.60 12.30
CA ASN A 141 9.10 -5.31 11.94
C ASN A 141 7.56 -5.28 12.01
N CYS A 142 6.92 -6.38 12.45
CA CYS A 142 5.47 -6.50 12.49
C CYS A 142 4.81 -5.45 13.40
N LYS A 143 5.43 -5.12 14.55
CA LYS A 143 4.90 -4.13 15.49
C LYS A 143 4.98 -2.71 14.92
N GLU A 144 6.08 -2.37 14.29
CA GLU A 144 6.30 -1.08 13.62
C GLU A 144 5.34 -0.93 12.44
N LEU A 145 5.11 -1.99 11.67
CA LEU A 145 4.11 -2.00 10.60
C LEU A 145 2.69 -1.82 11.12
N LYS A 146 2.36 -2.40 12.29
CA LYS A 146 1.07 -2.18 12.96
C LYS A 146 0.93 -0.72 13.40
N LEU A 147 1.96 -0.14 14.01
CA LEU A 147 1.93 1.25 14.42
C LEU A 147 1.80 2.21 13.22
N CYS A 148 2.53 1.98 12.13
CA CYS A 148 2.36 2.75 10.89
C CYS A 148 0.91 2.72 10.39
N PHE A 149 0.28 1.54 10.45
CA PHE A 149 -1.12 1.37 10.08
C PHE A 149 -2.07 2.17 11.00
N ASP A 150 -1.87 2.10 12.31
CA ASP A 150 -2.71 2.80 13.29
C ASP A 150 -2.57 4.32 13.19
N VAL A 151 -1.35 4.81 13.02
CA VAL A 151 -1.06 6.25 12.79
C VAL A 151 -1.70 6.73 11.49
N ASP A 152 -1.58 5.98 10.39
CA ASP A 152 -2.20 6.35 9.11
C ASP A 152 -3.72 6.43 9.22
N LEU A 153 -4.36 5.55 10.00
CA LEU A 153 -5.79 5.57 10.24
C LEU A 153 -6.20 6.77 11.09
N PHE A 154 -5.49 7.00 12.21
CA PHE A 154 -5.74 8.12 13.11
C PHE A 154 -5.59 9.48 12.40
N LEU A 155 -4.52 9.68 11.63
CA LEU A 155 -4.26 10.94 10.94
C LEU A 155 -5.24 11.23 9.81
N LYS A 156 -5.93 10.21 9.31
CA LYS A 156 -6.92 10.36 8.25
C LYS A 156 -8.31 10.75 8.79
N ASP A 157 -8.63 10.30 10.01
CA ASP A 157 -9.88 10.63 10.71
C ASP A 157 -9.71 11.84 11.67
N GLY A 158 -8.47 12.29 11.90
CA GLY A 158 -8.13 13.39 12.81
C GLY A 158 -8.17 14.80 12.18
N PRO A 159 -8.06 15.86 13.00
CA PRO A 159 -8.19 17.26 12.58
C PRO A 159 -6.99 17.83 11.78
N ILE A 160 -6.00 17.01 11.43
CA ILE A 160 -4.66 17.48 11.02
C ILE A 160 -4.30 16.98 9.63
N ASN A 161 -3.91 17.92 8.76
CA ASN A 161 -3.45 17.63 7.41
C ASN A 161 -1.96 17.27 7.41
N LEU A 162 -1.66 16.01 7.07
CA LEU A 162 -0.32 15.42 6.89
C LEU A 162 0.62 16.23 5.99
N SER A 163 0.11 17.11 5.13
CA SER A 163 0.95 18.01 4.32
C SER A 163 1.80 18.98 5.16
N LYS A 164 1.49 19.15 6.45
CA LYS A 164 2.27 19.97 7.40
C LYS A 164 3.45 19.23 8.04
N PHE A 165 3.51 17.90 7.92
CA PHE A 165 4.62 17.12 8.46
C PHE A 165 5.61 16.75 7.34
N LEU A 166 6.69 17.54 7.26
CA LEU A 166 7.94 17.25 6.57
C LEU A 166 9.08 17.67 7.49
N PRO A 167 10.25 16.99 7.53
CA PRO A 167 10.58 15.64 7.09
C PRO A 167 10.80 14.69 8.29
N LEU A 168 10.61 13.38 8.08
CA LEU A 168 11.15 12.31 8.94
C LEU A 168 12.68 12.36 8.85
N ASN A 169 13.29 13.30 9.55
CA ASN A 169 14.74 13.47 9.56
C ASN A 169 15.18 14.03 10.91
N LYS A 170 14.91 13.27 11.95
CA LYS A 170 15.78 13.12 13.12
C LYS A 170 15.64 11.69 13.59
N LYS A 171 16.75 11.09 13.99
CA LYS A 171 16.82 9.75 14.59
C LYS A 171 16.12 9.81 15.95
N ASP A 172 14.80 9.87 15.94
CA ASP A 172 14.00 9.76 17.15
C ASP A 172 13.51 8.32 17.26
N VAL A 173 13.48 7.81 18.48
CA VAL A 173 12.98 6.48 18.82
C VAL A 173 11.56 6.39 18.29
N PHE A 174 11.29 5.37 17.47
CA PHE A 174 9.93 5.12 17.00
C PHE A 174 9.09 4.71 18.22
N PRO A 175 7.94 5.35 18.50
CA PRO A 175 7.10 4.94 19.62
C PRO A 175 6.74 3.46 19.50
N GLY A 176 6.53 2.78 20.63
CA GLY A 176 6.18 1.37 20.65
C GLY A 176 4.70 1.10 20.35
N ASN A 177 3.84 2.10 20.48
CA ASN A 177 2.40 2.01 20.24
C ASN A 177 1.75 3.40 20.00
N MET A 178 0.44 3.41 19.72
CA MET A 178 -0.31 4.63 19.40
C MET A 178 -0.44 5.57 20.61
N ASP A 179 -0.59 5.05 21.83
CA ASP A 179 -0.69 5.88 23.03
C ASP A 179 0.62 6.66 23.24
N GLU A 180 1.76 5.99 23.10
CA GLU A 180 3.08 6.61 23.17
C GLU A 180 3.30 7.64 22.03
N PHE A 181 2.80 7.36 20.83
CA PHE A 181 2.83 8.36 19.74
C PHE A 181 2.02 9.61 20.09
N ILE A 182 0.84 9.46 20.71
CA ILE A 182 0.02 10.59 21.15
C ILE A 182 0.80 11.39 22.20
N GLU A 183 1.35 10.74 23.23
CA GLU A 183 2.12 11.41 24.30
C GLU A 183 3.36 12.16 23.79
N ILE A 184 4.06 11.64 22.77
CA ILE A 184 5.28 12.27 22.24
C ILE A 184 4.97 13.50 21.39
N TYR A 185 3.88 13.49 20.62
CA TYR A 185 3.63 14.45 19.55
C TYR A 185 2.41 15.35 19.75
N TYR A 186 1.57 15.13 20.78
CA TYR A 186 0.34 15.87 21.05
C TYR A 186 0.15 16.20 22.53
#